data_AF-A0A653TBN0-F1
#
_entry.id   AF-A0A653TBN0-F1
#
_cell.length_a   1.000
_cell.length_b   1.000
_cell.length_c   1.000
_cell.angle_alpha   90.00
_cell.angle_beta   90.00
_cell.angle_gamma   90.00
#
_symmetry.space_group_name_H-M   'P 1'
#
loop_
_entity.id
_entity.type
_entity.pdbx_description
1 polymer ?
#
loop_
_entity_poly.entity_id
_entity_poly.type
_entity_poly.pdbx_seq_one_letter_code
_entity_poly.pdbx_strand_id
1 'polypeptide(L)'
;MNSILVKRYLQTIKITSKSMKKKIFLFLFISSLGFAQNTLHYNDEKGSEKATLKDIEWLVGNWTGEAFGGVFQENWSQALGGSMLFDFKLVVEGKVVFYEVGHIVEKDKTLLYQIKHFDANLKGWEDKDKSEDFRFIKKEKNRMYFDNFTFEKVSENEINLYAYFEDSKKEVVFNFKK
;
A
#
# COMPACT_ATOMS: atom_id res chain seq x y z
N MET A 1 -12.30 1.76 -3.84
CA MET A 1 -12.06 0.35 -3.53
C MET A 1 -13.30 -0.53 -3.66
N ASN A 2 -13.62 -1.00 -4.87
CA ASN A 2 -14.60 -2.08 -5.07
C ASN A 2 -13.90 -3.43 -4.81
N SER A 3 -13.64 -3.62 -3.53
CA SER A 3 -12.82 -4.59 -2.83
C SER A 3 -13.16 -6.07 -3.03
N ILE A 4 -13.89 -6.51 -4.06
CA ILE A 4 -14.52 -7.84 -4.05
C ILE A 4 -13.49 -8.98 -4.18
N LEU A 5 -12.40 -8.77 -4.92
CA LEU A 5 -11.38 -9.81 -5.15
C LEU A 5 -10.37 -9.91 -4.00
N VAL A 6 -9.89 -8.79 -3.46
CA VAL A 6 -9.12 -8.77 -2.20
C VAL A 6 -9.99 -9.25 -1.04
N LYS A 7 -11.29 -8.89 -0.96
CA LYS A 7 -12.23 -9.45 0.03
C LYS A 7 -12.40 -10.96 -0.14
N ARG A 8 -12.55 -11.49 -1.35
CA ARG A 8 -12.64 -12.94 -1.60
C ARG A 8 -11.38 -13.67 -1.17
N TYR A 9 -10.21 -13.14 -1.51
CA TYR A 9 -8.93 -13.74 -1.11
C TYR A 9 -8.74 -13.70 0.42
N LEU A 10 -8.94 -12.54 1.06
CA LEU A 10 -8.84 -12.39 2.52
C LEU A 10 -9.94 -13.16 3.30
N GLN A 11 -11.14 -13.33 2.73
CA GLN A 11 -12.17 -14.19 3.33
C GLN A 11 -11.80 -15.67 3.26
N THR A 12 -11.14 -16.12 2.19
CA THR A 12 -10.72 -17.52 2.04
C THR A 12 -9.68 -17.91 3.09
N ILE A 13 -8.75 -17.00 3.43
CA ILE A 13 -7.75 -17.20 4.50
C ILE A 13 -8.39 -17.28 5.90
N LYS A 14 -9.51 -16.59 6.14
CA LYS A 14 -10.21 -16.65 7.44
C LYS A 14 -10.89 -17.99 7.73
N ILE A 15 -11.16 -18.82 6.72
CA ILE A 15 -11.97 -20.05 6.87
C ILE A 15 -11.15 -21.23 7.42
N THR A 16 -9.82 -21.16 7.48
CA THR A 16 -8.96 -22.26 7.93
C THR A 16 -8.59 -22.26 9.42
N SER A 17 -9.02 -21.29 10.25
CA SER A 17 -8.76 -21.33 11.71
C SER A 17 -10.03 -21.60 12.53
N LYS A 18 -10.34 -22.90 12.72
CA LYS A 18 -11.46 -23.35 13.55
C LYS A 18 -11.07 -23.42 15.04
N SER A 19 -11.59 -22.44 15.79
CA SER A 19 -12.03 -22.42 17.20
C SER A 19 -11.47 -23.44 18.22
N MET A 20 -10.83 -22.92 19.27
CA MET A 20 -10.88 -23.51 20.62
C MET A 20 -11.44 -22.47 21.60
N LYS A 21 -12.51 -22.83 22.31
CA LYS A 21 -13.14 -22.03 23.37
C LYS A 21 -12.31 -22.11 24.66
N LYS A 22 -11.98 -20.97 25.27
CA LYS A 22 -11.58 -20.92 26.69
C LYS A 22 -12.16 -19.66 27.34
N LYS A 23 -12.91 -19.84 28.44
CA LYS A 23 -13.45 -18.77 29.28
C LYS A 23 -12.34 -18.28 30.21
N ILE A 24 -12.05 -16.98 30.25
CA ILE A 24 -11.18 -16.36 31.28
C ILE A 24 -11.74 -14.99 31.70
N PHE A 25 -11.63 -14.75 33.00
CA PHE A 25 -12.15 -13.69 33.86
C PHE A 25 -11.67 -12.27 33.51
N LEU A 26 -12.52 -11.28 33.82
CA LEU A 26 -12.36 -9.84 33.67
C LEU A 26 -11.61 -9.24 34.87
N PHE A 27 -10.45 -8.60 34.66
CA PHE A 27 -10.00 -7.40 35.41
C PHE A 27 -8.76 -6.74 34.76
N LEU A 28 -8.73 -5.40 34.81
CA LEU A 28 -7.59 -4.44 34.77
C LEU A 28 -7.14 -3.73 33.47
N PHE A 29 -7.16 -2.39 33.61
CA PHE A 29 -6.38 -1.33 32.94
C PHE A 29 -6.42 -1.27 31.41
N ILE A 30 -7.35 -0.48 30.87
CA ILE A 30 -7.28 0.01 29.49
C ILE A 30 -6.26 1.16 29.47
N SER A 31 -4.97 0.82 29.45
CA SER A 31 -4.01 1.71 28.82
C SER A 31 -4.30 1.65 27.33
N SER A 32 -4.95 2.68 26.79
CA SER A 32 -4.98 2.86 25.34
C SER A 32 -3.54 3.11 24.90
N LEU A 33 -2.81 2.03 24.60
CA LEU A 33 -1.71 2.07 23.64
C LEU A 33 -2.34 2.55 22.34
N GLY A 34 -2.40 3.87 22.18
CA GLY A 34 -2.76 4.47 20.91
C GLY A 34 -1.73 3.96 19.92
N PHE A 35 -2.13 3.06 19.03
CA PHE A 35 -1.36 2.80 17.84
C PHE A 35 -1.26 4.14 17.12
N ALA A 36 -0.07 4.72 17.09
CA ALA A 36 0.18 5.91 16.27
C ALA A 36 -0.11 5.50 14.83
N GLN A 37 -1.11 6.15 14.22
CA GLN A 37 -1.49 5.92 12.83
C GLN A 37 -0.32 6.34 11.93
N ASN A 38 0.12 5.44 11.04
CA ASN A 38 1.23 5.72 10.13
C ASN A 38 0.77 6.36 8.82
N THR A 39 -0.51 6.26 8.51
CA THR A 39 -1.17 6.84 7.34
C THR A 39 -1.93 8.12 7.69
N LEU A 40 -2.20 8.93 6.68
CA LEU A 40 -3.04 10.12 6.80
C LEU A 40 -4.15 10.05 5.76
N HIS A 41 -5.27 10.70 6.07
CA HIS A 41 -6.34 10.93 5.10
C HIS A 41 -6.17 12.32 4.49
N TYR A 42 -6.42 12.42 3.19
CA TYR A 42 -6.35 13.70 2.49
C TYR A 42 -7.42 14.66 3.02
N ASN A 43 -7.09 15.95 3.03
CA ASN A 43 -8.01 17.02 3.41
C ASN A 43 -8.05 18.05 2.27
N ASP A 44 -9.22 18.21 1.65
CA ASP A 44 -9.43 19.11 0.51
C ASP A 44 -9.20 20.59 0.84
N GLU A 45 -9.47 21.01 2.08
CA GLU A 45 -9.27 22.40 2.50
C GLU A 45 -7.78 22.74 2.66
N LYS A 46 -6.97 21.78 3.11
CA LYS A 46 -5.51 21.94 3.26
C LYS A 46 -4.78 21.76 1.93
N GLY A 47 -5.27 20.87 1.09
CA GLY A 47 -4.64 20.53 -0.18
C GLY A 47 -3.31 19.78 -0.04
N SER A 48 -2.58 19.68 -1.15
CA SER A 48 -1.29 19.01 -1.24
C SER A 48 -0.13 19.97 -1.04
N GLU A 49 0.88 19.56 -0.28
CA GLU A 49 2.18 20.25 -0.29
C GLU A 49 2.90 20.09 -1.64
N LYS A 50 3.91 20.94 -1.87
CA LYS A 50 4.78 20.84 -3.05
C LYS A 50 5.74 19.66 -2.91
N ALA A 51 5.83 18.86 -3.96
CA ALA A 51 6.76 17.75 -4.06
C ALA A 51 7.11 17.47 -5.52
N THR A 52 8.21 16.77 -5.73
CA THR A 52 8.74 16.36 -7.04
C THR A 52 9.14 14.90 -7.00
N LEU A 53 9.28 14.24 -8.15
CA LEU A 53 9.70 12.84 -8.20
C LEU A 53 11.09 12.63 -7.58
N LYS A 54 11.93 13.67 -7.59
CA LYS A 54 13.22 13.66 -6.91
C LYS A 54 13.11 13.42 -5.40
N ASP A 55 12.01 13.85 -4.77
CA ASP A 55 11.80 13.64 -3.32
C ASP A 55 11.57 12.15 -2.96
N ILE A 56 11.20 11.33 -3.95
CA ILE A 56 10.85 9.92 -3.78
C ILE A 56 11.67 8.97 -4.67
N GLU A 57 12.76 9.48 -5.28
CA GLU A 57 13.62 8.71 -6.20
C GLU A 57 14.29 7.49 -5.55
N TRP A 58 14.34 7.45 -4.22
CA TRP A 58 14.85 6.32 -3.44
C TRP A 58 13.98 5.06 -3.53
N LEU A 59 12.75 5.14 -4.07
CA LEU A 59 11.96 3.95 -4.41
C LEU A 59 12.56 3.15 -5.58
N VAL A 60 13.37 3.77 -6.44
CA VAL A 60 13.93 3.11 -7.63
C VAL A 60 14.67 1.83 -7.24
N GLY A 61 14.32 0.73 -7.89
CA GLY A 61 14.92 -0.57 -7.64
C GLY A 61 13.92 -1.71 -7.78
N ASN A 62 14.43 -2.92 -7.54
CA ASN A 62 13.64 -4.14 -7.48
C ASN A 62 13.54 -4.54 -6.01
N TRP A 63 12.33 -4.83 -5.56
CA TRP A 63 12.04 -5.09 -4.18
C TRP A 63 11.26 -6.39 -4.03
N THR A 64 11.45 -7.06 -2.92
CA THR A 64 10.72 -8.26 -2.53
C THR A 64 10.30 -8.14 -1.07
N GLY A 65 9.18 -8.74 -0.72
CA GLY A 65 8.72 -8.82 0.67
C GLY A 65 7.71 -9.93 0.88
N GLU A 66 7.22 -10.04 2.11
CA GLU A 66 6.21 -11.03 2.49
C GLU A 66 4.94 -10.32 2.97
N ALA A 67 3.80 -10.69 2.41
CA ALA A 67 2.49 -10.19 2.82
C ALA A 67 1.41 -11.21 2.46
N PHE A 68 0.29 -11.19 3.19
CA PHE A 68 -0.89 -12.01 2.89
C PHE A 68 -0.64 -13.51 2.71
N GLY A 69 0.37 -14.05 3.41
CA GLY A 69 0.74 -15.46 3.34
C GLY A 69 1.54 -15.84 2.10
N GLY A 70 2.11 -14.86 1.38
CA GLY A 70 2.95 -15.10 0.20
C GLY A 70 4.10 -14.11 0.09
N VAL A 71 4.78 -14.19 -1.05
CA VAL A 71 5.90 -13.33 -1.42
C VAL A 71 5.41 -12.36 -2.50
N PHE A 72 5.69 -11.08 -2.32
CA PHE A 72 5.47 -10.09 -3.37
C PHE A 72 6.78 -9.58 -3.94
N GLN A 73 6.73 -9.13 -5.20
CA GLN A 73 7.80 -8.37 -5.82
C GLN A 73 7.24 -7.05 -6.35
N GLU A 74 8.00 -5.98 -6.24
CA GLU A 74 7.66 -4.67 -6.79
C GLU A 74 8.89 -4.01 -7.39
N ASN A 75 8.78 -3.47 -8.60
CA ASN A 75 9.90 -2.85 -9.31
C ASN A 75 9.54 -1.42 -9.69
N TRP A 76 10.37 -0.46 -9.29
CA TRP A 76 10.19 0.96 -9.59
C TRP A 76 11.19 1.44 -10.64
N SER A 77 10.69 2.08 -11.69
CA SER A 77 11.51 2.72 -12.72
C SER A 77 12.10 4.04 -12.24
N GLN A 78 13.21 4.45 -12.86
CA GLN A 78 13.64 5.85 -12.79
C GLN A 78 12.55 6.79 -13.32
N ALA A 79 12.55 8.02 -12.83
CA ALA A 79 11.67 9.06 -13.33
C ALA A 79 12.01 9.36 -14.81
N LEU A 80 11.03 9.21 -15.69
CA LEU A 80 11.14 9.54 -17.12
C LEU A 80 9.79 10.04 -17.63
N GLY A 81 9.77 11.16 -18.36
CA GLY A 81 8.53 11.72 -18.90
C GLY A 81 7.54 12.21 -17.82
N GLY A 82 8.04 12.61 -16.64
CA GLY A 82 7.21 13.09 -15.53
C GLY A 82 6.51 11.98 -14.73
N SER A 83 6.97 10.73 -14.86
CA SER A 83 6.42 9.56 -14.17
C SER A 83 7.51 8.62 -13.66
N MET A 84 7.28 8.03 -12.49
CA MET A 84 7.95 6.81 -12.02
C MET A 84 6.93 5.67 -12.08
N LEU A 85 7.14 4.70 -12.98
CA LEU A 85 6.30 3.52 -13.14
C LEU A 85 6.69 2.46 -12.12
N PHE A 86 5.72 1.66 -11.68
CA PHE A 86 6.00 0.39 -11.02
C PHE A 86 5.07 -0.73 -11.47
N ASP A 87 5.57 -1.95 -11.31
CA ASP A 87 4.80 -3.18 -11.36
C ASP A 87 4.95 -3.93 -10.03
N PHE A 88 3.87 -4.56 -9.60
CA PHE A 88 3.80 -5.40 -8.42
C PHE A 88 3.18 -6.75 -8.79
N LYS A 89 3.63 -7.82 -8.12
CA LYS A 89 2.96 -9.13 -8.16
C LYS A 89 2.99 -9.81 -6.80
N LEU A 90 1.89 -10.45 -6.42
CA LEU A 90 1.82 -11.33 -5.25
C LEU A 90 1.77 -12.79 -5.69
N VAL A 91 2.64 -13.62 -5.11
CA VAL A 91 2.70 -15.07 -5.32
C VAL A 91 2.42 -15.79 -4.00
N VAL A 92 1.44 -16.68 -4.00
CA VAL A 92 1.10 -17.53 -2.85
C VAL A 92 1.05 -18.98 -3.33
N GLU A 93 1.68 -19.88 -2.57
CA GLU A 93 1.79 -21.32 -2.91
C GLU A 93 2.30 -21.56 -4.35
N GLY A 94 3.26 -20.75 -4.80
CA GLY A 94 3.87 -20.84 -6.12
C GLY A 94 2.98 -20.36 -7.28
N LYS A 95 1.84 -19.75 -7.00
CA LYS A 95 0.90 -19.22 -8.00
C LYS A 95 0.70 -17.72 -7.83
N VAL A 96 0.59 -17.02 -8.95
CA VAL A 96 0.23 -15.60 -8.93
C VAL A 96 -1.20 -15.44 -8.42
N VAL A 97 -1.38 -14.56 -7.45
CA VAL A 97 -2.69 -14.15 -6.94
C VAL A 97 -3.20 -12.94 -7.70
N PHE A 98 -2.39 -11.88 -7.79
CA PHE A 98 -2.71 -10.68 -8.52
C PHE A 98 -1.46 -9.89 -8.93
N TYR A 99 -1.66 -8.98 -9.87
CA TYR A 99 -0.70 -7.96 -10.28
C TYR A 99 -1.25 -6.57 -9.98
N GLU A 100 -0.35 -5.62 -9.83
CA GLU A 100 -0.68 -4.20 -9.82
C GLU A 100 0.29 -3.47 -10.74
N VAL A 101 -0.22 -2.48 -11.45
CA VAL A 101 0.56 -1.54 -12.25
C VAL A 101 0.15 -0.15 -11.83
N GLY A 102 1.12 0.69 -11.54
CA GLY A 102 0.84 2.06 -11.17
C GLY A 102 2.01 2.98 -11.42
N HIS A 103 1.83 4.23 -11.02
CA HIS A 103 2.89 5.23 -11.10
C HIS A 103 2.78 6.28 -10.01
N ILE A 104 3.86 7.03 -9.84
CA ILE A 104 3.82 8.35 -9.22
C ILE A 104 4.15 9.37 -10.29
N VAL A 105 3.30 10.39 -10.45
CA VAL A 105 3.46 11.44 -11.45
C VAL A 105 3.53 12.82 -10.82
N GLU A 106 4.25 13.74 -11.46
CA GLU A 106 4.16 15.16 -11.12
C GLU A 106 2.90 15.76 -11.73
N LYS A 107 2.07 16.36 -10.89
CA LYS A 107 0.83 17.03 -11.30
C LYS A 107 0.63 18.26 -10.45
N ASP A 108 0.35 19.41 -11.07
CA ASP A 108 0.04 20.67 -10.37
C ASP A 108 1.09 21.08 -9.29
N LYS A 109 2.38 20.81 -9.56
CA LYS A 109 3.53 21.06 -8.66
C LYS A 109 3.52 20.20 -7.37
N THR A 110 2.80 19.09 -7.40
CA THR A 110 2.77 18.06 -6.37
C THR A 110 2.86 16.68 -7.00
N LEU A 111 2.64 15.62 -6.21
CA LEU A 111 2.64 14.23 -6.66
C LEU A 111 1.24 13.61 -6.62
N LEU A 112 1.00 12.69 -7.55
CA LEU A 112 -0.18 11.83 -7.56
C LEU A 112 0.27 10.37 -7.71
N TYR A 113 -0.13 9.52 -6.77
CA TYR A 113 0.06 8.07 -6.83
C TYR A 113 -1.19 7.44 -7.43
N GLN A 114 -1.07 6.65 -8.50
CA GLN A 114 -2.21 6.01 -9.15
C GLN A 114 -1.92 4.54 -9.41
N ILE A 115 -2.92 3.69 -9.20
CA ILE A 115 -2.78 2.24 -9.35
C ILE A 115 -3.97 1.63 -10.09
N LYS A 116 -3.71 0.48 -10.70
CA LYS A 116 -4.71 -0.47 -11.20
C LYS A 116 -4.29 -1.88 -10.82
N HIS A 117 -5.28 -2.70 -10.48
CA HIS A 117 -5.08 -4.08 -10.13
C HIS A 117 -5.59 -5.01 -11.22
N PHE A 118 -4.93 -6.16 -11.33
CA PHE A 118 -5.27 -7.20 -12.29
C PHE A 118 -5.21 -8.57 -11.63
N ASP A 119 -6.13 -9.47 -11.96
CA ASP A 119 -5.99 -10.87 -11.58
C ASP A 119 -4.85 -11.57 -12.34
N ALA A 120 -4.59 -12.84 -12.02
CA ALA A 120 -3.54 -13.64 -12.65
C ALA A 120 -3.68 -13.80 -14.18
N ASN A 121 -4.85 -13.49 -14.77
CA ASN A 121 -5.11 -13.54 -16.20
C ASN A 121 -5.20 -12.13 -16.83
N LEU A 122 -4.70 -11.11 -16.13
CA LEU A 122 -4.71 -9.71 -16.56
C LEU A 122 -6.12 -9.11 -16.70
N LYS A 123 -7.11 -9.65 -15.99
CA LYS A 123 -8.43 -9.00 -15.90
C LYS A 123 -8.37 -7.89 -14.86
N GLY A 124 -8.60 -6.66 -15.31
CA GLY A 124 -8.63 -5.46 -14.45
C GLY A 124 -9.75 -5.50 -13.41
N TRP A 125 -9.50 -4.95 -12.23
CA TRP A 125 -10.49 -4.80 -11.16
C TRP A 125 -11.24 -3.47 -11.26
N GLU A 126 -10.52 -2.41 -11.59
CA GLU A 126 -11.09 -1.10 -11.87
C GLU A 126 -11.69 -1.06 -13.27
N ASP A 127 -12.62 -0.13 -13.49
CA ASP A 127 -13.13 0.14 -14.82
C ASP A 127 -11.99 0.54 -15.78
N LYS A 128 -12.18 0.25 -17.07
CA LYS A 128 -11.16 0.47 -18.11
C LYS A 128 -10.52 1.86 -18.04
N ASP A 129 -11.33 2.90 -17.85
CA ASP A 129 -10.90 4.31 -17.87
C ASP A 129 -10.72 4.90 -16.45
N LYS A 130 -10.61 4.05 -15.42
CA LYS A 130 -10.45 4.46 -14.02
C LYS A 130 -9.21 3.84 -13.38
N SER A 131 -8.55 4.62 -12.54
CA SER A 131 -7.52 4.19 -11.59
C SER A 131 -8.01 4.49 -10.18
N GLU A 132 -7.38 3.87 -9.18
CA GLU A 132 -7.41 4.42 -7.83
C GLU A 132 -6.33 5.49 -7.71
N ASP A 133 -6.69 6.62 -7.12
CA ASP A 133 -5.89 7.85 -7.10
C ASP A 133 -5.65 8.28 -5.66
N PHE A 134 -4.39 8.41 -5.27
CA PHE A 134 -3.97 8.78 -3.92
C PHE A 134 -3.17 10.07 -3.99
N ARG A 135 -3.77 11.13 -3.45
CA ARG A 135 -3.20 12.48 -3.52
C ARG A 135 -2.07 12.62 -2.51
N PHE A 136 -0.97 13.24 -2.91
CA PHE A 136 0.12 13.56 -1.99
C PHE A 136 -0.35 14.58 -0.94
N ILE A 137 -0.01 14.34 0.32
CA ILE A 137 -0.36 15.22 1.44
C ILE A 137 0.86 16.07 1.81
N LYS A 138 1.94 15.42 2.26
CA LYS A 138 3.15 16.07 2.76
C LYS A 138 4.34 15.12 2.77
N LYS A 139 5.53 15.70 2.95
CA LYS A 139 6.75 14.94 3.29
C LYS A 139 7.22 15.32 4.67
N GLU A 140 7.66 14.32 5.44
CA GLU A 140 8.19 14.54 6.79
C GLU A 140 9.35 13.59 7.05
N LYS A 141 10.55 14.12 7.27
CA LYS A 141 11.79 13.35 7.47
C LYS A 141 12.01 12.35 6.32
N ASN A 142 11.94 11.06 6.61
CA ASN A 142 12.13 9.95 5.69
C ASN A 142 10.81 9.38 5.14
N ARG A 143 9.68 10.10 5.33
CA ARG A 143 8.34 9.65 4.94
C ARG A 143 7.69 10.54 3.91
N MET A 144 7.03 9.92 2.94
CA MET A 144 6.17 10.54 1.93
C MET A 144 4.74 10.08 2.17
N TYR A 145 3.84 11.01 2.51
CA TYR A 145 2.45 10.73 2.82
C TYR A 145 1.58 11.00 1.61
N PHE A 146 0.84 9.98 1.19
CA PHE A 146 -0.25 10.06 0.25
C PHE A 146 -1.56 9.73 0.99
N ASP A 147 -2.70 10.01 0.38
CA ASP A 147 -3.99 9.62 0.94
C ASP A 147 -4.02 8.10 1.18
N ASN A 148 -4.29 7.68 2.41
CA ASN A 148 -4.29 6.27 2.85
C ASN A 148 -2.95 5.51 2.73
N PHE A 149 -1.87 6.16 2.30
CA PHE A 149 -0.57 5.51 2.10
C PHE A 149 0.60 6.32 2.68
N THR A 150 1.60 5.64 3.21
CA THR A 150 2.86 6.25 3.61
C THR A 150 4.03 5.40 3.13
N PHE A 151 4.89 5.97 2.31
CA PHE A 151 6.18 5.38 1.97
C PHE A 151 7.23 5.88 2.97
N GLU A 152 8.00 4.98 3.56
CA GLU A 152 9.07 5.30 4.52
C GLU A 152 10.40 4.71 4.04
N LYS A 153 11.39 5.58 3.82
CA LYS A 153 12.77 5.17 3.57
C LYS A 153 13.41 4.74 4.89
N VAL A 154 13.56 3.43 5.10
CA VAL A 154 14.21 2.88 6.30
C VAL A 154 15.74 2.89 6.10
N SER A 155 16.20 2.41 4.95
CA SER A 155 17.60 2.44 4.54
C SER A 155 17.72 2.43 3.01
N GLU A 156 18.94 2.30 2.47
CA GLU A 156 19.14 2.12 1.01
C GLU A 156 18.59 0.77 0.49
N ASN A 157 18.39 -0.21 1.38
CA ASN A 157 17.95 -1.57 1.03
C ASN A 157 16.64 -1.99 1.71
N GLU A 158 15.95 -1.05 2.38
CA GLU A 158 14.71 -1.34 3.08
C GLU A 158 13.74 -0.15 3.03
N ILE A 159 12.49 -0.45 2.71
CA ILE A 159 11.37 0.51 2.68
C ILE A 159 10.18 -0.11 3.40
N ASN A 160 9.40 0.73 4.08
CA ASN A 160 8.06 0.34 4.53
C ASN A 160 7.01 1.09 3.71
N LEU A 161 5.99 0.37 3.24
CA LEU A 161 4.75 0.95 2.77
C LEU A 161 3.64 0.65 3.78
N TYR A 162 3.07 1.70 4.35
CA TYR A 162 1.88 1.61 5.18
C TYR A 162 0.67 1.87 4.30
N ALA A 163 -0.31 0.96 4.31
CA ALA A 163 -1.54 1.08 3.54
C ALA A 163 -2.76 0.95 4.45
N TYR A 164 -3.65 1.94 4.43
CA TYR A 164 -4.90 1.93 5.19
C TYR A 164 -6.05 1.36 4.37
N PHE A 165 -6.69 0.32 4.90
CA PHE A 165 -7.84 -0.34 4.27
C PHE A 165 -9.14 0.15 4.89
N GLU A 166 -9.85 1.05 4.21
CA GLU A 166 -11.08 1.69 4.70
C GLU A 166 -12.15 0.69 5.15
N ASP A 167 -12.36 -0.38 4.38
CA ASP A 167 -13.32 -1.44 4.70
C ASP A 167 -13.06 -2.09 6.07
N SER A 168 -11.79 -2.28 6.40
CA SER A 168 -11.38 -2.98 7.62
C SER A 168 -10.99 -2.02 8.75
N LYS A 169 -10.80 -0.74 8.43
CA LYS A 169 -10.24 0.31 9.28
C LYS A 169 -8.89 -0.09 9.89
N LYS A 170 -8.05 -0.75 9.11
CA LYS A 170 -6.73 -1.24 9.55
C LYS A 170 -5.65 -0.78 8.61
N GLU A 171 -4.49 -0.52 9.19
CA GLU A 171 -3.24 -0.40 8.46
C GLU A 171 -2.60 -1.77 8.29
N VAL A 172 -2.03 -2.00 7.10
CA VAL A 172 -1.11 -3.10 6.83
C VAL A 172 0.23 -2.46 6.48
N VAL A 173 1.32 -3.07 6.95
CA VAL A 173 2.67 -2.69 6.60
C VAL A 173 3.23 -3.73 5.64
N PHE A 174 3.78 -3.25 4.53
CA PHE A 174 4.54 -4.03 3.59
C PHE A 174 6.01 -3.65 3.76
N ASN A 175 6.85 -4.61 4.10
CA ASN A 175 8.29 -4.40 4.24
C ASN A 175 8.98 -4.86 2.96
N PHE A 176 9.64 -3.94 2.27
CA PHE A 176 10.33 -4.13 1.00
C PHE A 176 11.81 -4.26 1.26
N LYS A 177 12.44 -5.27 0.67
CA LYS A 177 13.90 -5.51 0.74
C LYS A 177 14.47 -5.74 -0.66
N LYS A 178 15.68 -5.23 -0.89
CA LYS A 178 16.45 -5.50 -2.12
C LYS A 178 17.09 -6.89 -2.11
#